data_AF-A0A2S4V250-F1
#
_entry.id   AF-A0A2S4V250-F1
#
_cell.length_a   1.000
_cell.length_b   1.000
_cell.length_c   1.000
_cell.angle_alpha   90.00
_cell.angle_beta   90.00
_cell.angle_gamma   90.00
#
_symmetry.space_group_name_H-M   'P 1'
#
loop_
_entity.id
_entity.type
_entity.pdbx_description
1 polymer ?
#
loop_
_entity_poly.entity_id
_entity_poly.type
_entity_poly.pdbx_seq_one_letter_code
_entity_poly.pdbx_strand_id
1 'polypeptide(L)'
;MLPILMVFLIQGAAAYTNTLNNFGCKDRVTNYPEAGCAAWTPGSSTVDMMVAAWNNDLQAYDCSQVDPRFRRGTCCSDPFYLRYQKSVNVWKEHCREIDGSGIKP
;
A
#
# COMPACT_ATOMS: atom_id res chain seq x y z
N MET A 1 11.29 13.20 24.45
CA MET A 1 10.94 12.02 23.64
C MET A 1 9.61 12.29 22.95
N LEU A 2 9.59 12.69 21.67
CA LEU A 2 8.37 12.73 20.84
C LEU A 2 8.66 12.87 19.32
N PRO A 3 9.36 11.95 18.63
CA PRO A 3 9.53 12.05 17.18
C PRO A 3 8.39 11.36 16.38
N ILE A 4 7.51 10.60 17.04
CA ILE A 4 6.53 9.74 16.35
C ILE A 4 5.37 10.56 15.73
N LEU A 5 5.07 11.76 16.25
CA LEU A 5 3.98 12.59 15.74
C LEU A 5 4.28 13.27 14.39
N MET A 6 5.56 13.47 14.04
CA MET A 6 5.89 14.14 12.78
C MET A 6 5.66 13.26 11.56
N VAL A 7 5.80 11.93 11.66
CA VAL A 7 5.57 11.03 10.49
C VAL A 7 4.08 10.96 10.12
N PHE A 8 3.18 11.22 11.08
CA PHE A 8 1.74 11.06 10.88
C PHE A 8 1.08 12.18 10.05
N LEU A 9 1.70 13.35 9.93
CA LEU A 9 1.12 14.52 9.25
C LEU A 9 1.56 14.66 7.78
N ILE A 10 2.62 13.98 7.36
CA ILE A 10 3.28 14.27 6.07
C ILE A 10 2.73 13.44 4.90
N GLN A 11 1.90 12.43 5.17
CA GLN A 11 1.17 11.71 4.12
C GLN A 11 0.20 12.62 3.32
N GLY A 12 -0.14 13.81 3.84
CA GLY A 12 -1.20 14.67 3.31
C GLY A 12 -0.91 15.29 1.94
N ALA A 13 0.33 15.75 1.69
CA ALA A 13 0.65 16.54 0.49
C ALA A 13 1.26 15.71 -0.65
N ALA A 14 2.14 14.76 -0.34
CA ALA A 14 2.87 13.98 -1.32
C ALA A 14 2.00 12.98 -2.08
N ALA A 15 1.14 12.26 -1.34
CA ALA A 15 0.26 11.24 -1.90
C ALA A 15 -0.72 11.76 -2.97
N TYR A 16 -0.82 13.08 -3.21
CA TYR A 16 -1.81 13.69 -4.12
C TYR A 16 -1.75 13.16 -5.55
N THR A 17 -0.62 12.63 -6.00
CA THR A 17 -0.51 12.05 -7.34
C THR A 17 -1.10 10.64 -7.44
N ASN A 18 -1.25 9.95 -6.31
CA ASN A 18 -1.78 8.58 -6.19
C ASN A 18 -1.20 7.64 -7.26
N THR A 19 0.12 7.64 -7.37
CA THR A 19 0.88 6.78 -8.30
C THR A 19 1.56 5.67 -7.52
N LEU A 20 1.99 4.62 -8.22
CA LEU A 20 2.67 3.47 -7.63
C LEU A 20 3.86 3.83 -6.71
N ASN A 21 4.59 4.87 -7.07
CA ASN A 21 5.81 5.35 -6.41
C ASN A 21 5.57 6.59 -5.53
N ASN A 22 4.31 7.03 -5.41
CA ASN A 22 3.93 8.16 -4.58
C ASN A 22 2.44 8.04 -4.22
N PHE A 23 2.17 7.35 -3.11
CA PHE A 23 0.83 7.17 -2.60
C PHE A 23 0.78 7.19 -1.06
N GLY A 24 -0.45 7.28 -0.55
CA GLY A 24 -0.76 7.24 0.87
C GLY A 24 -2.18 6.72 1.06
N CYS A 25 -2.35 5.82 2.02
CA CYS A 25 -3.63 5.14 2.26
C CYS A 25 -4.41 5.79 3.41
N LYS A 26 -3.70 6.22 4.45
CA LYS A 26 -4.28 6.90 5.61
C LYS A 26 -5.02 8.16 5.18
N ASP A 27 -6.24 8.33 5.69
CA ASP A 27 -7.16 9.44 5.43
C ASP A 27 -7.66 9.59 3.97
N ARG A 28 -7.24 8.69 3.05
CA ARG A 28 -7.62 8.71 1.63
C ARG A 28 -8.45 7.52 1.21
N VAL A 29 -8.11 6.33 1.72
CA VAL A 29 -8.86 5.11 1.48
C VAL A 29 -9.58 4.73 2.77
N THR A 30 -10.87 5.09 2.84
CA THR A 30 -11.69 4.90 4.04
C THR A 30 -11.67 3.45 4.52
N ASN A 31 -11.27 3.23 5.77
CA ASN A 31 -11.10 1.92 6.43
C ASN A 31 -9.89 1.07 5.97
N TYR A 32 -9.02 1.60 5.11
CA TYR A 32 -7.83 0.89 4.65
C TYR A 32 -6.59 1.78 4.79
N PRO A 33 -6.11 2.06 6.02
CA PRO A 33 -5.03 3.04 6.25
C PRO A 33 -3.64 2.49 5.95
N GLU A 34 -3.48 1.19 5.74
CA GLU A 34 -2.18 0.51 5.70
C GLU A 34 -1.65 0.40 4.27
N ALA A 35 -0.49 0.98 3.99
CA ALA A 35 0.10 1.01 2.66
C ALA A 35 1.02 -0.19 2.40
N GLY A 36 0.77 -0.88 1.28
CA GLY A 36 1.48 -2.08 0.88
C GLY A 36 1.91 -2.09 -0.57
N CYS A 37 2.83 -2.99 -0.86
CA CYS A 37 3.22 -3.38 -2.21
C CYS A 37 2.85 -4.86 -2.42
N ALA A 38 2.15 -5.14 -3.51
CA ALA A 38 1.69 -6.46 -3.89
C ALA A 38 2.43 -6.96 -5.13
N ALA A 39 2.79 -8.25 -5.12
CA ALA A 39 3.28 -8.99 -6.26
C ALA A 39 2.25 -10.05 -6.63
N TRP A 40 1.57 -9.84 -7.75
CA TRP A 40 0.55 -10.75 -8.24
C TRP A 40 0.62 -10.88 -9.76
N THR A 41 0.46 -12.11 -10.24
CA THR A 41 0.40 -12.44 -11.67
C THR A 41 -1.03 -12.84 -12.03
N PRO A 42 -1.60 -12.36 -13.15
CA PRO A 42 -2.92 -12.77 -13.60
C PRO A 42 -3.05 -14.31 -13.67
N GLY A 43 -4.12 -14.83 -13.08
CA GLY A 43 -4.35 -16.28 -12.97
C GLY A 43 -3.76 -16.95 -11.73
N SER A 44 -2.90 -16.26 -10.96
CA SER A 44 -2.46 -16.77 -9.66
C SER A 44 -3.59 -16.73 -8.64
N SER A 45 -3.67 -17.77 -7.79
CA SER A 45 -4.57 -17.82 -6.64
C SER A 45 -3.99 -17.15 -5.40
N THR A 46 -2.70 -16.81 -5.43
CA THR A 46 -1.96 -16.17 -4.33
C THR A 46 -1.30 -14.88 -4.77
N VAL A 47 -1.11 -13.98 -3.81
CA VAL A 47 -0.42 -12.70 -3.93
C VAL A 47 0.62 -12.61 -2.82
N ASP A 48 1.83 -12.20 -3.17
CA ASP A 48 2.85 -11.88 -2.16
C ASP A 48 2.71 -10.40 -1.77
N MET A 49 2.78 -10.13 -0.47
CA MET A 49 2.59 -8.80 0.08
C MET A 49 3.81 -8.35 0.89
N MET A 50 4.11 -7.06 0.84
CA MET A 50 5.02 -6.40 1.77
C MET A 50 4.49 -5.03 2.16
N VAL A 51 4.93 -4.53 3.32
CA VAL A 51 4.70 -3.14 3.71
C VAL A 51 5.43 -2.23 2.73
N ALA A 52 4.75 -1.17 2.26
CA ALA A 52 5.36 -0.23 1.34
C ALA A 52 6.48 0.56 2.03
N ALA A 53 7.59 0.77 1.32
CA ALA A 53 8.70 1.57 1.83
C ALA A 53 8.29 3.05 1.88
N TRP A 54 8.68 3.74 2.96
CA TRP A 54 8.52 5.19 3.07
C TRP A 54 9.66 5.90 2.34
N ASN A 55 9.33 6.77 1.40
CA ASN A 55 10.27 7.64 0.71
C ASN A 55 10.29 9.01 1.40
N ASN A 56 11.42 9.35 2.04
CA ASN A 56 11.57 10.63 2.76
C ASN A 56 11.67 11.85 1.83
N ASP A 57 12.13 11.68 0.58
CA ASP A 57 12.24 12.81 -0.35
C ASP A 57 10.86 13.20 -0.87
N LEU A 58 10.05 12.20 -1.18
CA LEU A 58 8.67 12.41 -1.61
C LEU A 58 7.72 12.65 -0.44
N GLN A 59 8.04 12.15 0.76
CA GLN A 59 7.13 12.07 1.91
C GLN A 59 5.88 11.22 1.62
N ALA A 60 6.07 10.09 0.95
CA ALA A 60 5.02 9.15 0.57
C ALA A 60 5.51 7.71 0.55
N TYR A 61 4.58 6.76 0.38
CA TYR A 61 4.93 5.37 0.14
C TYR A 61 5.31 5.14 -1.33
N ASP A 62 6.31 4.29 -1.54
CA ASP A 62 6.93 4.07 -2.83
C ASP A 62 7.28 2.59 -3.04
N CYS A 63 6.56 1.93 -3.94
CA CYS A 63 6.81 0.54 -4.32
C CYS A 63 7.86 0.37 -5.42
N SER A 64 8.44 1.45 -5.95
CA SER A 64 9.49 1.36 -6.97
C SER A 64 10.87 1.04 -6.40
N GLN A 65 11.05 1.23 -5.09
CA GLN A 65 12.32 0.99 -4.38
C GLN A 65 12.49 -0.45 -3.87
N VAL A 66 11.46 -1.29 -4.03
CA VAL A 66 11.47 -2.69 -3.58
C VAL A 66 11.69 -3.64 -4.76
N ASP A 67 11.71 -4.95 -4.48
CA ASP A 67 11.80 -6.01 -5.50
C ASP A 67 10.81 -5.73 -6.66
N PRO A 68 11.25 -5.75 -7.93
CA PRO A 68 10.42 -5.40 -9.09
C PRO A 68 9.12 -6.17 -9.22
N ARG A 69 8.99 -7.33 -8.57
CA ARG A 69 7.73 -8.09 -8.52
C ARG A 69 6.63 -7.34 -7.76
N PHE A 70 6.98 -6.51 -6.78
CA PHE A 70 6.07 -5.81 -5.88
C PHE A 70 5.72 -4.40 -6.37
N ARG A 71 5.41 -4.27 -7.66
CA ARG A 71 5.11 -2.98 -8.32
C ARG A 71 3.62 -2.66 -8.37
N ARG A 72 2.83 -3.16 -7.43
CA ARG A 72 1.42 -2.77 -7.28
C ARG A 72 1.16 -2.22 -5.90
N GLY A 73 0.89 -0.93 -5.81
CA GLY A 73 0.47 -0.28 -4.57
C GLY A 73 -0.91 -0.77 -4.16
N THR A 74 -1.13 -0.96 -2.86
CA THR A 74 -2.42 -1.40 -2.32
C THR A 74 -2.61 -0.84 -0.91
N CYS A 75 -3.87 -0.61 -0.54
CA CYS A 75 -4.26 -0.12 0.77
C CYS A 75 -5.05 -1.20 1.50
N CYS A 76 -4.62 -1.62 2.68
CA CYS A 76 -5.25 -2.68 3.46
C CYS A 76 -5.83 -2.15 4.79
N SER A 77 -6.78 -2.89 5.35
CA SER A 77 -7.43 -2.51 6.61
C SER A 77 -6.58 -2.74 7.85
N ASP A 78 -5.62 -3.65 7.79
CA ASP A 78 -4.73 -4.02 8.90
C ASP A 78 -3.35 -4.45 8.38
N PRO A 79 -2.24 -4.12 9.08
CA PRO A 79 -0.90 -4.49 8.66
C PRO A 79 -0.67 -6.01 8.56
N PHE A 80 -1.51 -6.83 9.20
CA PHE A 80 -1.51 -8.29 9.04
C PHE A 80 -1.69 -8.74 7.58
N TYR A 81 -2.47 -8.00 6.80
CA TYR A 81 -2.74 -8.32 5.38
C TYR A 81 -1.57 -7.95 4.46
N LEU A 82 -0.61 -7.16 4.96
CA LEU A 82 0.60 -6.76 4.23
C LEU A 82 1.79 -7.69 4.46
N ARG A 83 1.59 -8.80 5.19
CA ARG A 83 2.65 -9.74 5.53
C ARG A 83 2.47 -11.06 4.81
N TYR A 84 3.58 -11.53 4.23
CA TYR A 84 3.71 -12.84 3.59
C TYR A 84 2.79 -12.99 2.38
N GLN A 85 2.68 -14.23 1.89
CA GLN A 85 1.74 -14.61 0.85
C GLN A 85 0.31 -14.71 1.42
N LYS A 86 -0.67 -14.25 0.64
CA LYS A 86 -2.10 -14.37 0.92
C LYS A 86 -2.82 -14.98 -0.28
N SER A 87 -4.03 -15.48 -0.06
CA SER A 87 -4.92 -15.77 -1.19
C SER A 87 -5.43 -14.47 -1.82
N VAL A 88 -5.71 -14.51 -3.12
CA VAL A 88 -6.28 -13.36 -3.84
C VAL A 88 -7.64 -12.94 -3.28
N ASN A 89 -8.42 -13.89 -2.74
CA ASN A 89 -9.70 -13.59 -2.12
C ASN A 89 -9.52 -12.76 -0.84
N VAL A 90 -8.59 -13.15 0.04
CA VAL A 90 -8.24 -12.37 1.25
C VAL A 90 -7.75 -10.98 0.88
N TRP A 91 -6.94 -10.87 -0.17
CA TRP A 91 -6.47 -9.57 -0.65
C TRP A 91 -7.61 -8.69 -1.18
N LYS A 92 -8.53 -9.24 -1.99
CA LYS A 92 -9.71 -8.52 -2.49
C LYS A 92 -10.68 -8.10 -1.40
N GLU A 93 -10.81 -8.91 -0.35
CA GLU A 93 -11.72 -8.64 0.76
C GLU A 93 -11.18 -7.51 1.65
N HIS A 94 -9.92 -7.61 2.06
CA HIS A 94 -9.32 -6.75 3.09
C HIS A 94 -8.42 -5.63 2.56
N CYS A 95 -8.26 -5.54 1.25
CA CYS A 95 -7.48 -4.47 0.63
C CYS A 95 -8.19 -3.86 -0.58
N ARG A 96 -7.70 -2.70 -0.97
CA ARG A 96 -8.18 -1.87 -2.07
C ARG A 96 -7.00 -1.38 -2.90
N GLU A 97 -7.32 -0.94 -4.10
CA GLU A 97 -6.39 -0.15 -4.90
C GLU A 97 -6.09 1.17 -4.17
N ILE A 98 -5.02 1.84 -4.57
CA ILE A 98 -4.63 3.13 -3.98
C ILE A 98 -5.67 4.24 -4.21
N ASP A 99 -6.54 4.10 -5.21
CA ASP A 99 -7.69 4.98 -5.44
C ASP A 99 -8.94 4.62 -4.59
N GLY A 100 -8.83 3.57 -3.78
CA GLY A 100 -9.89 3.03 -2.93
C GLY A 100 -10.89 2.11 -3.62
N SER A 101 -10.74 1.88 -4.93
CA SER A 101 -11.55 0.90 -5.65
C SER A 101 -11.21 -0.54 -5.26
N GLY A 102 -12.14 -1.47 -5.53
CA GLY A 102 -11.90 -2.89 -5.32
C GLY A 102 -10.75 -3.40 -6.19
N ILE A 103 -9.98 -4.35 -5.66
CA ILE A 103 -8.83 -4.92 -6.36
C ILE A 103 -9.25 -5.54 -7.70
N LYS A 104 -8.67 -5.04 -8.78
CA LYS A 104 -8.96 -5.50 -10.15
C LYS A 104 -8.08 -6.70 -10.53
N PRO A 105 -8.56 -7.59 -11.43
CA PRO A 105 -7.71 -8.62 -12.04
C PRO A 105 -6.58 -8.02 -12.90
#